data_AF-A0A853PQN2-F1
#
_entry.id   AF-A0A853PQN2-F1
#
_cell.length_a   1.000
_cell.length_b   1.000
_cell.length_c   1.000
_cell.angle_alpha   90.00
_cell.angle_beta   90.00
_cell.angle_gamma   90.00
#
_symmetry.space_group_name_H-M   'P 1'
#
loop_
_entity.id
_entity.type
_entity.pdbx_description
1 polymer ?
#
loop_
_entity_poly.entity_id
_entity_poly.type
_entity_poly.pdbx_seq_one_letter_code
_entity_poly.pdbx_strand_id
1 'polypeptide(L)'
;MIETIVNTFRELARTHRTIKSFYYNKNYELGAGNEPHPLLWLEEPIIGSNTGTNGSVFSNSVNFSVLFIPDTEHSTEHLQSLAFSIGLNMIEKIKQDRDSYFTIKPDWTYLTLSDYYDNNSIGCRFSCNLITKNIANLCLLPEQFDDNKQLEEETTIPDFNITVTENGCETFTNKLPDFDIPIRR
;
A
#
# COMPACT_ATOMS: atom_id res chain seq x y z
N MET A 1 -2.07 -2.96 13.47
CA MET A 1 -3.36 -2.40 12.98
C MET A 1 -3.46 -2.48 11.46
N ILE A 2 -2.63 -1.78 10.69
CA ILE A 2 -2.70 -1.81 9.21
C ILE A 2 -2.51 -3.24 8.68
N GLU A 3 -1.48 -3.94 9.15
CA GLU A 3 -1.25 -5.35 8.83
C GLU A 3 -2.46 -6.23 9.18
N THR A 4 -3.11 -5.98 10.33
CA THR A 4 -4.31 -6.69 10.75
C THR A 4 -5.46 -6.51 9.76
N ILE A 5 -5.67 -5.28 9.26
CA ILE A 5 -6.69 -5.00 8.24
C ILE A 5 -6.39 -5.78 6.95
N VAL A 6 -5.16 -5.67 6.45
CA VAL A 6 -4.73 -6.35 5.21
C VAL A 6 -4.88 -7.87 5.35
N ASN A 7 -4.46 -8.44 6.47
CA ASN A 7 -4.58 -9.88 6.74
C ASN A 7 -6.04 -10.32 6.86
N THR A 8 -6.93 -9.53 7.44
CA THR A 8 -8.37 -9.84 7.46
C THR A 8 -8.93 -9.95 6.04
N PHE A 9 -8.66 -8.98 5.16
CA PHE A 9 -9.13 -9.04 3.77
C PHE A 9 -8.48 -10.19 2.99
N ARG A 10 -7.21 -10.48 3.24
CA ARG A 10 -6.52 -11.64 2.65
C ARG A 10 -7.17 -12.96 3.05
N GLU A 11 -7.51 -13.13 4.34
CA GLU A 11 -8.17 -14.34 4.83
C GLU A 11 -9.60 -14.48 4.30
N LEU A 12 -10.34 -13.37 4.17
CA LEU A 12 -11.65 -13.36 3.52
C LEU A 12 -11.55 -13.80 2.06
N ALA A 13 -10.59 -13.26 1.29
CA ALA A 13 -10.34 -13.69 -0.08
C ALA A 13 -10.01 -15.20 -0.15
N ARG A 14 -9.10 -15.67 0.72
CA ARG A 14 -8.67 -17.07 0.76
C ARG A 14 -9.81 -18.04 1.08
N THR A 15 -10.77 -17.62 1.91
CA THR A 15 -11.89 -18.45 2.36
C THR A 15 -13.15 -18.29 1.51
N HIS A 16 -13.24 -17.25 0.68
CA HIS A 16 -14.37 -17.02 -0.21
C HIS A 16 -14.35 -17.99 -1.39
N ARG A 17 -15.46 -18.68 -1.65
CA ARG A 17 -15.54 -19.77 -2.66
C ARG A 17 -15.19 -19.36 -4.09
N THR A 18 -15.45 -18.09 -4.43
CA THR A 18 -15.36 -17.59 -5.80
C THR A 18 -14.06 -16.81 -6.07
N ILE A 19 -13.45 -16.22 -5.04
CA ILE A 19 -12.27 -15.36 -5.23
C ILE A 19 -11.06 -16.23 -5.53
N LYS A 20 -10.26 -15.84 -6.53
CA LYS A 20 -9.05 -16.58 -6.94
C LYS A 20 -7.76 -15.90 -6.54
N SER A 21 -7.77 -14.58 -6.36
CA SER A 21 -6.57 -13.82 -6.01
C SER A 21 -6.89 -12.63 -5.10
N PHE A 22 -5.88 -12.19 -4.36
CA PHE A 22 -5.93 -11.06 -3.46
C PHE A 22 -4.67 -10.20 -3.63
N TYR A 23 -4.86 -8.88 -3.71
CA TYR A 23 -3.78 -7.92 -3.76
C TYR A 23 -4.07 -6.76 -2.80
N TYR A 24 -3.02 -6.24 -2.18
CA TYR A 24 -3.03 -4.97 -1.46
C TYR A 24 -1.97 -4.07 -2.09
N ASN A 25 -2.40 -3.09 -2.87
CA ASN A 25 -1.49 -2.26 -3.66
C ASN A 25 -2.15 -0.96 -4.14
N LYS A 26 -1.35 -0.06 -4.69
CA LYS A 26 -1.79 1.20 -5.27
C LYS A 26 -2.62 0.97 -6.52
N ASN A 27 -3.70 1.72 -6.65
CA ASN A 27 -4.66 1.55 -7.75
C ASN A 27 -4.03 1.60 -9.15
N TYR A 28 -2.99 2.39 -9.40
CA TYR A 28 -2.39 2.44 -10.74
C TYR A 28 -1.61 1.17 -11.13
N GLU A 29 -1.35 0.27 -10.19
CA GLU A 29 -0.71 -1.04 -10.46
C GLU A 29 -1.74 -2.13 -10.81
N LEU A 30 -3.02 -1.78 -10.85
CA LEU A 30 -4.10 -2.68 -11.22
C LEU A 30 -4.14 -2.83 -12.75
N GLY A 31 -4.27 -4.07 -13.23
CA GLY A 31 -4.44 -4.35 -14.65
C GLY A 31 -3.16 -4.75 -15.37
N ALA A 32 -2.20 -5.39 -14.69
CA ALA A 32 -1.04 -6.01 -15.35
C ALA A 32 -1.46 -7.16 -16.29
N GLY A 33 -2.73 -7.55 -16.29
CA GLY A 33 -3.38 -8.42 -17.27
C GLY A 33 -3.19 -9.92 -17.00
N ASN A 34 -2.40 -10.27 -15.98
CA ASN A 34 -2.05 -11.64 -15.63
C ASN A 34 -2.63 -12.11 -14.28
N GLU A 35 -3.48 -11.29 -13.64
CA GLU A 35 -4.08 -11.63 -12.35
C GLU A 35 -5.23 -12.64 -12.51
N PRO A 36 -5.29 -13.70 -11.68
CA PRO A 36 -6.41 -14.63 -11.70
C PRO A 36 -7.72 -13.98 -11.22
N HIS A 37 -8.74 -13.94 -12.07
CA HIS A 37 -10.07 -13.41 -11.74
C HIS A 37 -11.06 -14.54 -11.39
N PRO A 38 -12.02 -14.33 -10.46
CA PRO A 38 -12.35 -13.06 -9.79
C PRO A 38 -11.34 -12.62 -8.75
N LEU A 39 -10.98 -11.34 -8.81
CA LEU A 39 -9.92 -10.69 -8.05
C LEU A 39 -10.53 -9.85 -6.92
N LEU A 40 -10.00 -9.99 -5.70
CA LEU A 40 -10.21 -9.03 -4.62
C LEU A 40 -9.02 -8.08 -4.53
N TRP A 41 -9.24 -6.80 -4.79
CA TRP A 41 -8.21 -5.77 -4.71
C TRP A 41 -8.48 -4.86 -3.52
N LEU A 42 -7.59 -4.83 -2.53
CA LEU A 42 -7.60 -3.85 -1.45
C LEU A 42 -6.68 -2.69 -1.81
N GLU A 43 -7.18 -1.47 -1.72
CA GLU A 43 -6.44 -0.30 -2.21
C GLU A 43 -5.49 0.27 -1.16
N GLU A 44 -4.26 0.57 -1.59
CA GLU A 44 -3.35 1.46 -0.88
C GLU A 44 -3.52 2.91 -1.39
N PRO A 45 -3.62 3.92 -0.51
CA PRO A 45 -3.44 3.87 0.95
C PRO A 45 -4.73 3.61 1.74
N ILE A 46 -4.57 3.03 2.93
CA ILE A 46 -5.59 3.04 3.99
C ILE A 46 -5.52 4.38 4.73
N ILE A 47 -6.65 5.07 4.85
CA ILE A 47 -6.69 6.43 5.43
C ILE A 47 -7.27 6.37 6.85
N GLY A 48 -6.46 6.70 7.85
CA GLY A 48 -6.87 6.73 9.26
C GLY A 48 -7.29 8.12 9.73
N SER A 49 -8.25 8.17 10.65
CA SER A 49 -8.62 9.37 11.42
C SER A 49 -8.91 9.03 12.88
N ASN A 50 -8.63 9.98 13.78
CA ASN A 50 -9.02 9.88 15.18
C ASN A 50 -10.37 10.57 15.38
N THR A 51 -11.32 9.87 15.99
CA THR A 51 -12.72 10.28 16.11
C THR A 51 -13.25 9.96 17.51
N GLY A 52 -14.48 10.41 17.78
CA GLY A 52 -15.13 10.24 19.08
C GLY A 52 -14.71 11.29 20.11
N THR A 53 -15.42 11.33 21.24
CA THR A 53 -15.12 12.24 22.35
C THR A 53 -13.71 11.96 22.86
N ASN A 54 -12.87 13.00 22.89
CA ASN A 54 -11.45 12.94 23.30
C ASN A 54 -10.60 11.93 22.52
N GLY A 55 -10.96 11.61 21.26
CA GLY A 55 -10.17 10.71 20.42
C GLY A 55 -10.13 9.27 20.90
N SER A 56 -11.26 8.78 21.39
CA SER A 56 -11.41 7.42 21.94
C SER A 56 -11.48 6.31 20.87
N VAL A 57 -11.58 6.68 19.59
CA VAL A 57 -11.86 5.74 18.49
C VAL A 57 -11.03 6.08 17.26
N PHE A 58 -10.39 5.08 16.66
CA PHE A 58 -9.79 5.20 15.34
C PHE A 58 -10.76 4.72 14.26
N SER A 59 -10.91 5.51 13.21
CA SER A 59 -11.64 5.15 11.99
C SER A 59 -10.64 5.00 10.85
N ASN A 60 -10.66 3.88 10.16
CA ASN A 60 -9.82 3.63 8.98
C ASN A 60 -10.72 3.45 7.75
N SER A 61 -10.61 4.37 6.81
CA SER A 61 -11.25 4.27 5.51
C SER A 61 -10.46 3.32 4.62
N VAL A 62 -11.13 2.27 4.16
CA VAL A 62 -10.59 1.26 3.26
C VAL A 62 -11.44 1.21 2.01
N ASN A 63 -10.78 1.05 0.86
CA ASN A 63 -11.46 0.80 -0.40
C ASN A 63 -11.05 -0.59 -0.90
N PHE A 64 -12.02 -1.38 -1.35
CA PHE A 64 -11.72 -2.65 -1.99
C PHE A 64 -12.62 -2.88 -3.19
N SER A 65 -12.12 -3.57 -4.19
CA SER A 65 -12.83 -3.87 -5.43
C SER A 65 -12.90 -5.36 -5.67
N VAL A 66 -14.06 -5.85 -6.10
CA VAL A 66 -14.23 -7.21 -6.61
C VAL A 66 -14.34 -7.12 -8.12
N LEU A 67 -13.40 -7.73 -8.84
CA LEU A 67 -13.25 -7.58 -10.29
C LEU A 67 -13.37 -8.92 -11.00
N PHE A 68 -14.03 -8.90 -12.15
CA PHE A 68 -14.20 -9.98 -13.11
C PHE A 68 -13.62 -9.56 -14.46
N ILE A 69 -13.24 -10.53 -15.30
CA ILE A 69 -12.97 -10.26 -16.71
C ILE A 69 -14.28 -10.46 -17.48
N PRO A 70 -14.66 -9.53 -18.37
CA PRO A 70 -15.83 -9.72 -19.24
C PRO A 70 -15.70 -10.99 -20.06
N ASP A 71 -16.80 -11.74 -20.16
CA ASP A 71 -16.93 -12.88 -21.05
C ASP A 71 -18.15 -12.70 -21.97
N THR A 72 -18.29 -13.60 -22.94
CA THR A 72 -19.42 -13.56 -23.89
C THR A 72 -20.71 -14.15 -23.32
N GLU A 73 -20.66 -14.79 -22.15
CA GLU A 73 -21.77 -15.55 -21.57
C GLU A 73 -22.60 -14.71 -20.60
N HIS A 74 -21.96 -13.77 -19.90
CA HIS A 74 -22.55 -12.96 -18.85
C HIS A 74 -22.60 -11.50 -19.25
N SER A 75 -23.72 -10.84 -18.94
CA SER A 75 -23.84 -9.39 -19.14
C SER A 75 -23.00 -8.63 -18.10
N THR A 76 -22.62 -7.40 -18.42
CA THR A 76 -21.91 -6.49 -17.52
C THR A 76 -22.67 -6.33 -16.19
N GLU A 77 -23.99 -6.15 -16.24
CA GLU A 77 -24.84 -5.98 -15.06
C GLU A 77 -24.87 -7.25 -14.19
N HIS A 78 -24.79 -8.43 -14.82
CA HIS A 78 -24.71 -9.69 -14.11
C HIS A 78 -23.39 -9.79 -13.32
N LEU A 79 -22.26 -9.51 -13.97
CA LEU A 79 -20.95 -9.54 -13.31
C LEU A 79 -20.85 -8.48 -12.20
N GLN A 80 -21.40 -7.28 -12.41
CA GLN A 80 -21.49 -6.25 -11.37
C GLN A 80 -22.36 -6.69 -10.19
N SER A 81 -23.48 -7.37 -10.45
CA SER A 81 -24.35 -7.91 -9.40
C SER A 81 -23.66 -9.01 -8.59
N LEU A 82 -22.88 -9.88 -9.25
CA LEU A 82 -22.05 -10.88 -8.57
C LEU A 82 -20.97 -10.21 -7.72
N ALA A 83 -20.26 -9.23 -8.27
CA ALA A 83 -19.25 -8.46 -7.53
C ALA A 83 -19.85 -7.77 -6.30
N PHE A 84 -21.03 -7.16 -6.45
CA PHE A 84 -21.75 -6.54 -5.35
C PHE A 84 -22.11 -7.55 -4.26
N SER A 85 -22.67 -8.71 -4.64
CA SER A 85 -23.01 -9.78 -3.69
C SER A 85 -21.79 -10.30 -2.93
N ILE A 86 -20.66 -10.49 -3.62
CA ILE A 86 -19.41 -10.92 -2.99
C ILE A 86 -18.91 -9.88 -2.00
N GLY A 87 -18.87 -8.60 -2.37
CA GLY A 87 -18.44 -7.54 -1.46
C GLY A 87 -19.35 -7.40 -0.23
N LEU A 88 -20.66 -7.56 -0.41
CA LEU A 88 -21.60 -7.60 0.71
C LEU A 88 -21.31 -8.78 1.65
N ASN A 89 -21.04 -9.97 1.12
CA ASN A 89 -20.67 -11.13 1.93
C ASN A 89 -19.39 -10.88 2.74
N MET A 90 -18.39 -10.18 2.18
CA MET A 90 -17.17 -9.82 2.90
C MET A 90 -17.48 -8.87 4.06
N ILE A 91 -18.25 -7.82 3.80
CA ILE A 91 -18.67 -6.84 4.81
C ILE A 91 -19.43 -7.53 5.95
N GLU A 92 -20.43 -8.37 5.62
CA GLU A 92 -21.23 -9.06 6.62
C GLU A 92 -20.42 -10.11 7.39
N LYS A 93 -19.46 -10.78 6.73
CA LYS A 93 -18.57 -11.72 7.42
C LYS A 93 -17.70 -11.02 8.48
N ILE A 94 -17.18 -9.83 8.18
CA ILE A 94 -16.42 -9.02 9.14
C ILE A 94 -17.33 -8.61 10.32
N LYS A 95 -18.56 -8.17 10.05
CA LYS A 95 -19.50 -7.76 11.10
C LYS A 95 -19.91 -8.92 12.03
N GLN A 96 -20.00 -10.14 11.49
CA GLN A 96 -20.38 -11.33 12.26
C GLN A 96 -19.23 -11.87 13.12
N ASP A 97 -17.99 -11.52 12.80
CA ASP A 97 -16.82 -11.95 13.57
C ASP A 97 -16.72 -11.14 14.88
N ARG A 98 -17.07 -11.79 15.99
CA ARG A 98 -17.04 -11.19 17.32
C ARG A 98 -15.64 -10.95 17.86
N ASP A 99 -14.66 -11.70 17.34
CA ASP A 99 -13.26 -11.61 17.74
C ASP A 99 -12.46 -10.69 16.81
N SER A 100 -13.13 -10.08 15.81
CA SER A 100 -12.50 -9.13 14.91
C SER A 100 -11.98 -7.90 15.66
N TYR A 101 -10.77 -7.48 15.28
CA TYR A 101 -10.10 -6.29 15.83
C TYR A 101 -10.86 -4.98 15.55
N PHE A 102 -11.68 -4.97 14.51
CA PHE A 102 -12.45 -3.82 14.05
C PHE A 102 -13.85 -4.25 13.60
N THR A 103 -14.78 -3.29 13.59
CA THR A 103 -16.10 -3.46 12.99
C THR A 103 -16.30 -2.49 11.84
N ILE A 104 -17.25 -2.77 10.94
CA ILE A 104 -17.58 -1.89 9.82
C ILE A 104 -18.72 -0.95 10.23
N LYS A 105 -18.48 0.35 10.11
CA LYS A 105 -19.51 1.36 10.29
C LYS A 105 -20.61 1.20 9.23
N PRO A 106 -21.89 1.38 9.57
CA PRO A 106 -22.99 1.25 8.62
C PRO A 106 -23.12 2.47 7.69
N ASP A 107 -22.01 2.94 7.14
CA ASP A 107 -21.92 4.09 6.22
C ASP A 107 -21.08 3.77 4.97
N TRP A 108 -20.92 2.48 4.67
CA TRP A 108 -20.20 2.05 3.48
C TRP A 108 -20.98 2.40 2.20
N THR A 109 -20.24 2.65 1.12
CA THR A 109 -20.78 2.94 -0.20
C THR A 109 -20.25 1.95 -1.21
N TYR A 110 -20.88 1.88 -2.39
CA TYR A 110 -20.41 1.07 -3.50
C TYR A 110 -20.51 1.84 -4.83
N LEU A 111 -19.65 1.46 -5.78
CA LEU A 111 -19.58 2.00 -7.13
C LEU A 111 -19.46 0.82 -8.09
N THR A 112 -20.31 0.75 -9.12
CA THR A 112 -20.15 -0.22 -10.20
C THR A 112 -19.03 0.20 -11.14
N LEU A 113 -18.28 -0.79 -11.63
CA LEU A 113 -17.13 -0.60 -12.50
C LEU A 113 -17.39 -1.31 -13.83
N SER A 114 -17.07 -0.63 -14.92
CA SER A 114 -17.13 -1.14 -16.29
C SER A 114 -15.86 -0.69 -17.02
N ASP A 115 -15.35 -1.52 -17.92
CA ASP A 115 -14.16 -1.23 -18.73
C ASP A 115 -13.00 -0.68 -17.88
N TYR A 116 -12.79 -1.32 -16.73
CA TYR A 116 -11.90 -0.83 -15.70
C TYR A 116 -10.48 -1.35 -15.93
N TYR A 117 -9.54 -0.42 -16.10
CA TYR A 117 -8.12 -0.67 -16.45
C TYR A 117 -7.92 -1.42 -17.77
N ASP A 118 -6.65 -1.72 -18.07
CA ASP A 118 -6.19 -2.27 -19.35
C ASP A 118 -6.78 -3.65 -19.68
N ASN A 119 -7.25 -4.39 -18.67
CA ASN A 119 -7.89 -5.69 -18.85
C ASN A 119 -9.42 -5.62 -19.03
N ASN A 120 -9.99 -4.41 -19.16
CA ASN A 120 -11.42 -4.14 -19.27
C ASN A 120 -12.25 -4.80 -18.15
N SER A 121 -11.69 -4.86 -16.93
CA SER A 121 -12.36 -5.55 -15.83
C SER A 121 -13.71 -4.90 -15.48
N ILE A 122 -14.63 -5.74 -15.01
CA ILE A 122 -15.99 -5.35 -14.62
C ILE A 122 -16.19 -5.75 -13.17
N GLY A 123 -16.85 -4.91 -12.38
CA GLY A 123 -17.02 -5.27 -10.97
C GLY A 123 -17.67 -4.21 -10.11
N CYS A 124 -17.33 -4.23 -8.83
CA CYS A 124 -17.86 -3.30 -7.85
C CYS A 124 -16.78 -2.92 -6.83
N ARG A 125 -16.63 -1.61 -6.62
CA ARG A 125 -15.75 -1.01 -5.62
C ARG A 125 -16.56 -0.60 -4.40
N PHE A 126 -16.06 -0.94 -3.23
CA PHE A 126 -16.65 -0.60 -1.94
C PHE A 126 -15.74 0.37 -1.19
N SER A 127 -16.35 1.32 -0.50
CA SER A 127 -15.66 2.21 0.44
C SER A 127 -16.25 1.98 1.83
N CYS A 128 -15.43 1.55 2.78
CA CYS A 128 -15.86 1.18 4.13
C CYS A 128 -15.05 1.93 5.19
N ASN A 129 -15.70 2.31 6.28
CA ASN A 129 -15.02 2.82 7.47
C ASN A 129 -14.93 1.73 8.55
N LEU A 130 -13.70 1.31 8.87
CA LEU A 130 -13.40 0.36 9.93
C LEU A 130 -13.19 1.09 11.24
N ILE A 131 -13.94 0.73 12.28
CA ILE A 131 -13.86 1.35 13.60
C ILE A 131 -13.15 0.43 14.57
N THR A 132 -12.19 0.97 15.32
CA THR A 132 -11.55 0.30 16.45
C THR A 132 -11.36 1.25 17.62
N LYS A 133 -11.24 0.72 18.84
CA LYS A 133 -10.95 1.54 20.02
C LYS A 133 -9.55 2.13 19.92
N ASN A 134 -9.33 3.28 20.56
CA ASN A 134 -7.99 3.85 20.64
C ASN A 134 -7.05 2.85 21.35
N ILE A 135 -5.98 2.49 20.64
CA ILE A 135 -4.98 1.49 21.07
C ILE A 135 -3.73 2.12 21.70
N ALA A 136 -3.68 3.45 21.80
CA ALA A 136 -2.55 4.16 22.39
C ALA A 136 -2.40 3.75 23.86
N ASN A 137 -1.25 3.15 24.18
CA ASN A 137 -0.91 2.81 25.56
C ASN A 137 -0.19 4.00 26.21
N LEU A 138 -0.94 4.77 26.99
CA LEU A 138 -0.44 5.97 27.66
C LEU A 138 0.64 5.67 28.72
N CYS A 139 0.68 4.44 29.26
CA CYS A 139 1.65 4.05 30.28
C CYS A 139 3.06 3.88 29.73
N LEU A 140 3.19 3.60 28.43
CA LEU A 140 4.48 3.42 27.77
C LEU A 140 5.05 4.74 27.23
N LEU A 141 4.32 5.86 27.31
CA LEU A 141 4.80 7.14 26.81
C LEU A 141 6.18 7.53 27.38
N PRO A 142 6.44 7.44 28.70
CA PRO A 142 7.75 7.79 29.25
C PRO A 142 8.90 6.90 28.74
N GLU A 143 8.61 5.70 28.23
CA GLU A 143 9.63 4.79 27.68
C GLU A 143 9.94 5.09 26.20
N GLN A 144 9.04 5.77 25.50
CA GLN A 144 9.19 6.10 24.08
C GLN A 144 9.85 7.46 23.84
N PHE A 145 9.90 8.33 24.86
CA PHE A 145 10.51 9.64 24.79
C PHE A 145 11.70 9.72 25.75
N ASP A 146 12.87 10.08 25.22
CA ASP A 146 14.07 10.37 25.98
C ASP A 146 14.39 11.86 25.81
N ASP A 147 14.28 12.61 26.90
CA ASP A 147 14.52 14.06 26.93
C ASP A 147 15.96 14.43 26.55
N ASN A 148 16.90 13.48 26.60
CA ASN A 148 18.31 13.69 26.29
C ASN A 148 18.71 13.21 24.89
N LYS A 149 17.82 12.53 24.16
CA LYS A 149 18.13 12.00 22.82
C LYS A 149 18.41 13.16 21.86
N GLN A 150 19.60 13.15 21.27
CA GLN A 150 19.92 13.98 20.11
C GLN A 150 19.73 13.13 18.82
N LEU A 151 19.36 13.78 17.72
CA LEU A 151 19.35 13.11 16.42
C LEU A 151 20.79 12.78 16.02
N GLU A 152 20.96 11.68 15.29
CA GLU A 152 22.28 11.31 14.76
C GLU A 152 22.76 12.43 13.82
N GLU A 153 23.91 13.02 14.14
CA GLU A 153 24.59 13.93 13.22
C GLU A 153 25.14 13.09 12.06
N GLU A 154 24.81 13.47 10.83
CA GLU A 154 25.47 12.89 9.66
C GLU A 154 26.97 13.14 9.81
N THR A 155 27.75 12.08 10.00
CA THR A 155 29.20 12.16 9.85
C THR A 155 29.46 12.50 8.39
N THR A 156 29.62 13.79 8.10
CA THR A 156 30.16 14.23 6.83
C THR A 156 31.50 13.53 6.63
N ILE A 157 31.73 13.02 5.42
CA ILE A 157 33.05 12.54 5.00
C ILE A 157 34.03 13.65 5.38
N PRO A 158 35.16 13.36 6.06
CA PRO A 158 36.09 14.38 6.49
C PRO A 158 36.41 15.27 5.30
N ASP A 159 36.11 16.56 5.47
CA ASP A 159 36.35 17.57 4.45
C ASP A 159 37.80 17.39 3.99
N PHE A 160 38.00 17.11 2.70
CA PHE A 160 39.34 17.03 2.14
C PHE A 160 39.88 18.46 2.17
N ASN A 161 40.43 18.87 3.31
CA ASN A 161 41.25 20.06 3.43
C ASN A 161 42.49 19.80 2.58
N ILE A 162 42.38 20.07 1.29
CA ILE A 162 43.52 20.25 0.40
C ILE A 162 44.20 21.50 0.94
N THR A 163 45.19 21.32 1.82
CA THR A 163 46.14 22.37 2.13
C THR A 163 46.85 22.71 0.84
N VAL A 164 46.38 23.73 0.15
CA VAL A 164 47.11 24.35 -0.96
C VAL A 164 48.37 24.93 -0.33
N THR A 165 49.46 24.16 -0.34
CA THR A 165 50.79 24.68 -0.07
C THR A 165 51.05 25.85 -1.02
N GLU A 166 51.79 26.86 -0.57
CA GLU A 166 52.03 28.15 -1.24
C GLU A 166 52.46 28.07 -2.73
N ASN A 167 52.83 26.88 -3.21
CA ASN A 167 53.00 26.55 -4.62
C ASN A 167 51.75 25.83 -5.16
N GLY A 168 50.69 26.60 -5.47
CA GLY A 168 49.35 26.12 -5.83
C GLY A 168 49.29 24.90 -6.77
N CYS A 169 48.19 24.14 -6.67
CA CYS A 169 47.89 22.93 -7.44
C CYS A 169 48.59 22.88 -8.81
N GLU A 170 49.64 22.06 -8.92
CA GLU A 170 50.36 21.86 -10.18
C GLU A 170 49.43 21.15 -11.17
N THR A 171 48.73 21.94 -11.98
CA THR A 171 48.10 21.46 -13.20
C THR A 171 49.23 21.13 -14.18
N PHE A 172 49.51 19.84 -14.40
CA PHE A 172 50.47 19.38 -15.40
C PHE A 172 50.03 19.86 -16.80
N THR A 173 50.55 21.01 -17.23
CA THR A 173 50.07 21.69 -18.43
C THR A 173 50.77 21.26 -19.71
N ASN A 174 51.81 20.42 -19.71
CA ASN A 174 52.49 20.02 -20.96
C ASN A 174 53.33 18.74 -20.85
N LYS A 175 52.71 17.58 -20.64
CA LYS A 175 53.28 16.29 -21.09
C LYS A 175 52.17 15.25 -21.16
N LEU A 176 51.76 14.90 -22.38
CA LEU A 176 51.06 13.63 -22.58
C LEU A 176 52.02 12.50 -22.18
N PRO A 177 51.54 11.43 -21.51
CA PRO A 177 52.36 10.26 -21.27
C PRO A 177 52.78 9.69 -22.62
N ASP A 178 54.09 9.55 -22.84
CA ASP A 178 54.63 8.93 -24.04
C ASP A 178 54.44 7.41 -23.92
N PHE A 179 53.53 6.85 -24.71
CA PHE A 179 53.24 5.42 -24.68
C PHE A 179 54.12 4.72 -25.71
N ASP A 180 55.14 4.01 -25.22
CA ASP A 180 56.00 3.17 -26.06
C ASP A 180 55.26 1.86 -26.39
N ILE A 181 54.47 1.87 -27.48
CA ILE A 181 53.68 0.72 -27.92
C ILE A 181 54.52 -0.09 -28.95
N PRO A 182 55.00 -1.30 -28.62
CA PRO A 182 55.74 -2.12 -29.57
C PRO A 182 54.81 -2.66 -30.65
N ILE A 183 54.97 -2.19 -31.88
CA ILE A 183 54.27 -2.73 -33.05
C ILE A 183 54.97 -4.03 -33.46
N ARG A 184 54.29 -5.17 -33.30
CA ARG A 184 54.72 -6.45 -33.90
C ARG A 184 54.38 -6.44 -35.40
N ARG A 185 55.39 -6.74 -36.24
CA ARG A 185 55.25 -6.98 -37.69
C ARG A 185 54.53 -8.29 -37.98
#